data_AF-A0A6V7NIJ4-F1
#
_entry.id   AF-A0A6V7NIJ4-F1
#
_cell.length_a   1.000
_cell.length_b   1.000
_cell.length_c   1.000
_cell.angle_alpha   90.00
_cell.angle_beta   90.00
_cell.angle_gamma   90.00
#
_symmetry.space_group_name_H-M   'P 1'
#
loop_
_entity.id
_entity.type
_entity.pdbx_description
1 polymer ?
#
loop_
_entity_poly.entity_id
_entity_poly.type
_entity_poly.pdbx_seq_one_letter_code
_entity_poly.pdbx_strand_id
1 'polypeptide(L)'
;MLKPPARGEDYSILQALVSVDMLVLFFATICGVGGTLTAIDNMGQIGQSLGYPAKSINTFVSLISIWNYAGRVTAGFVSEIFLARYKFPRPLMLTLVLLLACVGHLLIAFGVPQSLYAASVVIGFCFGAQWPLLFAIISEVFGLKYYSTLYNFGSVASPIGSYILNCFKASFLIITATTVLGVVVSLVLVWRTRKFYRGDIYARFKDVGFTSAAAAAAAEVEVPIESGGKQGRAEEEVVVNGKSSEEEVVNGCKG
;
A
#
# COMPACT_ATOMS: atom_id res chain seq x y z
N MET A 1 10.35 31.82 2.74
CA MET A 1 9.24 31.67 3.71
C MET A 1 8.85 30.20 3.75
N LEU A 2 9.37 29.42 4.71
CA LEU A 2 9.08 27.99 4.87
C LEU A 2 8.75 27.68 6.34
N LYS A 3 7.92 28.51 6.99
CA LYS A 3 7.36 28.17 8.30
C LYS A 3 6.12 27.31 8.06
N PRO A 4 6.12 26.01 8.36
CA PRO A 4 4.93 25.16 8.24
C PRO A 4 3.78 25.75 9.08
N PRO A 5 2.54 25.84 8.55
CA PRO A 5 1.38 26.21 9.35
C PRO A 5 1.11 25.15 10.41
N ALA A 6 0.21 25.43 11.34
CA ALA A 6 -0.18 24.42 12.31
C ALA A 6 -0.76 23.20 11.58
N ARG A 7 -0.53 22.00 12.11
CA ARG A 7 -1.11 20.78 11.53
C ARG A 7 -2.62 20.88 11.50
N GLY A 8 -3.25 20.45 10.40
CA GLY A 8 -4.69 20.61 10.17
C GLY A 8 -5.14 21.98 9.63
N GLU A 9 -4.22 22.92 9.43
CA GLU A 9 -4.45 24.10 8.58
C GLU A 9 -4.10 23.77 7.12
N ASP A 10 -4.63 24.53 6.17
CA ASP A 10 -4.36 24.28 4.76
C ASP A 10 -2.92 24.61 4.40
N TYR A 11 -2.14 23.57 4.07
CA TYR A 11 -0.79 23.74 3.55
C TYR A 11 -0.84 24.22 2.10
N SER A 12 0.14 25.02 1.68
CA SER A 12 0.40 25.19 0.25
C SER A 12 1.08 23.96 -0.35
N ILE A 13 0.94 23.72 -1.66
CA ILE A 13 1.44 22.50 -2.34
C ILE A 13 2.93 22.25 -2.04
N LEU A 14 3.81 23.23 -2.32
CA LEU A 14 5.25 23.08 -2.11
C LEU A 14 5.61 22.87 -0.64
N GLN A 15 4.85 23.50 0.26
CA GLN A 15 5.07 23.38 1.69
C GLN A 15 4.67 22.01 2.24
N ALA A 16 3.59 21.43 1.72
CA ALA A 16 3.17 20.07 2.06
C ALA A 16 4.15 19.05 1.48
N LEU A 17 4.55 19.18 0.20
CA LEU A 17 5.48 18.25 -0.45
C LEU A 17 6.84 18.17 0.25
N VAL A 18 7.38 19.31 0.70
CA VAL A 18 8.68 19.37 1.39
C VAL A 18 8.53 19.25 2.92
N SER A 19 7.31 19.04 3.41
CA SER A 19 7.09 18.82 4.84
C SER A 19 7.68 17.48 5.26
N VAL A 20 8.29 17.46 6.44
CA VAL A 20 8.84 16.23 7.02
C VAL A 20 7.73 15.19 7.23
N ASP A 21 6.52 15.61 7.59
CA ASP A 21 5.39 14.69 7.77
C ASP A 21 5.00 13.99 6.44
N MET A 22 5.03 14.71 5.31
CA MET A 22 4.71 14.14 3.99
C MET A 22 5.82 13.23 3.49
N LEU A 23 7.09 13.62 3.67
CA LEU A 23 8.21 12.77 3.26
C LEU A 23 8.25 11.46 4.05
N VAL A 24 8.07 11.53 5.37
CA VAL A 24 8.00 10.34 6.22
C VAL A 24 6.83 9.45 5.83
N LEU A 25 5.65 10.03 5.57
CA LEU A 25 4.48 9.29 5.10
C LEU A 25 4.74 8.66 3.73
N PHE A 26 5.35 9.40 2.80
CA PHE A 26 5.73 8.92 1.47
C PHE A 26 6.68 7.72 1.54
N PHE A 27 7.76 7.79 2.34
CA PHE A 27 8.65 6.65 2.55
C PHE A 27 7.95 5.46 3.21
N ALA A 28 7.09 5.70 4.21
CA ALA A 28 6.31 4.63 4.83
C ALA A 28 5.35 3.96 3.82
N THR A 29 4.76 4.73 2.90
CA THR A 29 3.90 4.22 1.82
C THR A 29 4.71 3.43 0.78
N ILE A 30 5.90 3.88 0.39
CA ILE A 30 6.82 3.10 -0.49
C ILE A 30 7.08 1.72 0.12
N CYS A 31 7.49 1.67 1.39
CA CYS A 31 7.87 0.42 2.05
C CYS A 31 6.67 -0.47 2.39
N GLY A 32 5.52 0.13 2.71
CA GLY A 32 4.30 -0.58 3.06
C GLY A 32 3.52 -1.04 1.83
N VAL A 33 2.98 -0.09 1.07
CA VAL A 33 2.14 -0.35 -0.11
C VAL A 33 2.96 -1.03 -1.19
N GLY A 34 4.16 -0.52 -1.49
CA GLY A 34 5.04 -1.12 -2.49
C GLY A 34 5.40 -2.57 -2.18
N GLY A 35 5.76 -2.88 -0.92
CA GLY A 35 6.06 -4.27 -0.51
C GLY A 35 4.88 -5.21 -0.66
N THR A 36 3.71 -4.82 -0.15
CA THR A 36 2.49 -5.63 -0.31
C THR A 36 2.04 -5.77 -1.75
N LEU A 37 2.19 -4.73 -2.58
CA LEU A 37 1.87 -4.76 -4.00
C LEU A 37 2.80 -5.72 -4.76
N THR A 38 4.10 -5.66 -4.50
CA THR A 38 5.07 -6.64 -5.03
C THR A 38 4.68 -8.08 -4.67
N ALA A 39 4.21 -8.34 -3.44
CA ALA A 39 3.75 -9.67 -3.06
C ALA A 39 2.49 -10.10 -3.83
N ILE A 40 1.55 -9.17 -4.08
CA ILE A 40 0.32 -9.43 -4.84
C ILE A 40 0.62 -9.70 -6.32
N ASP A 41 1.40 -8.84 -6.97
CA ASP A 41 1.72 -8.94 -8.40
C ASP A 41 2.47 -10.24 -8.75
N ASN A 42 3.27 -10.74 -7.80
CA ASN A 42 4.06 -11.95 -8.00
C ASN A 42 3.41 -13.21 -7.37
N MET A 43 2.22 -13.09 -6.75
CA MET A 43 1.57 -14.20 -6.02
C MET A 43 1.37 -15.45 -6.89
N GLY A 44 1.00 -15.26 -8.16
CA GLY A 44 0.84 -16.35 -9.11
C GLY A 44 2.14 -17.13 -9.35
N GLN A 45 3.24 -16.40 -9.55
CA GLN A 45 4.57 -16.99 -9.80
C GLN A 45 5.13 -17.68 -8.56
N ILE A 46 4.91 -17.10 -7.36
CA ILE A 46 5.31 -17.69 -6.08
C ILE A 46 4.55 -19.00 -5.82
N GLY A 47 3.25 -19.02 -6.09
CA GLY A 47 2.45 -20.24 -5.98
C GLY A 47 2.95 -21.34 -6.91
N GLN A 48 3.28 -21.00 -8.16
CA GLN A 48 3.81 -21.94 -9.15
C GLN A 48 5.19 -22.49 -8.74
N SER A 49 6.10 -21.63 -8.26
CA SER A 49 7.45 -22.05 -7.88
C SER A 49 7.48 -22.95 -6.64
N LEU A 50 6.51 -22.79 -5.74
CA LEU A 50 6.31 -23.65 -4.58
C LEU A 50 5.51 -24.94 -4.91
N GLY A 51 5.15 -25.15 -6.17
CA GLY A 51 4.48 -26.37 -6.64
C GLY A 51 2.97 -26.44 -6.35
N TYR A 52 2.31 -25.30 -6.09
CA TYR A 52 0.86 -25.29 -5.87
C TYR A 52 0.09 -25.54 -7.18
N PRO A 53 -1.03 -26.27 -7.14
CA PRO A 53 -1.89 -26.43 -8.30
C PRO A 53 -2.56 -25.10 -8.66
N ALA A 54 -2.80 -24.88 -9.96
CA ALA A 54 -3.42 -23.65 -10.48
C ALA A 54 -4.75 -23.28 -9.77
N LYS A 55 -5.53 -24.28 -9.36
CA LYS A 55 -6.77 -24.09 -8.58
C LYS A 55 -6.50 -23.38 -7.23
N SER A 56 -5.45 -23.77 -6.52
CA SER A 56 -5.07 -23.12 -5.25
C SER A 56 -4.54 -21.72 -5.49
N ILE A 57 -3.77 -21.51 -6.56
CA ILE A 57 -3.24 -20.19 -6.92
C ILE A 57 -4.37 -19.20 -7.23
N ASN A 58 -5.37 -19.60 -8.02
CA ASN A 58 -6.56 -18.78 -8.27
C ASN A 58 -7.33 -18.48 -6.98
N THR A 59 -7.30 -19.41 -6.02
CA THR A 59 -7.90 -19.19 -4.70
C THR A 59 -7.13 -18.12 -3.92
N PHE A 60 -5.79 -18.10 -3.96
CA PHE A 60 -4.98 -17.06 -3.32
C PHE A 60 -5.28 -15.66 -3.86
N VAL A 61 -5.32 -15.53 -5.19
CA VAL A 61 -5.65 -14.26 -5.85
C VAL A 61 -7.05 -13.79 -5.47
N SER A 62 -8.02 -14.72 -5.42
CA SER A 62 -9.39 -14.41 -4.98
C SER A 62 -9.43 -13.96 -3.51
N LEU A 63 -8.68 -14.63 -2.63
CA LEU A 63 -8.58 -14.27 -1.21
C LEU A 63 -7.97 -12.88 -1.03
N ILE A 64 -6.92 -12.53 -1.79
CA ILE A 64 -6.32 -11.20 -1.75
C ILE A 64 -7.39 -10.14 -2.03
N SER A 65 -8.21 -10.31 -3.07
CA SER A 65 -9.26 -9.34 -3.42
C SER A 65 -10.33 -9.21 -2.32
N ILE A 66 -10.80 -10.33 -1.76
CA ILE A 66 -11.79 -10.33 -0.66
C ILE A 66 -11.24 -9.59 0.55
N TRP A 67 -10.03 -9.93 0.97
CA TRP A 67 -9.41 -9.35 2.15
C TRP A 67 -8.94 -7.91 1.91
N ASN A 68 -8.64 -7.53 0.67
CA ASN A 68 -8.41 -6.14 0.30
C ASN A 68 -9.65 -5.29 0.56
N TYR A 69 -10.80 -5.72 0.05
CA TYR A 69 -12.06 -5.05 0.31
C TYR A 69 -12.36 -4.98 1.81
N ALA A 70 -12.24 -6.10 2.52
CA ALA A 70 -12.46 -6.15 3.97
C ALA A 70 -11.50 -5.21 4.74
N GLY A 71 -10.23 -5.13 4.32
CA GLY A 71 -9.23 -4.22 4.88
C GLY A 71 -9.62 -2.75 4.71
N ARG A 72 -10.11 -2.37 3.53
CA ARG A 72 -10.58 -1.00 3.26
C ARG A 72 -11.73 -0.61 4.18
N VAL A 73 -12.75 -1.46 4.24
CA VAL A 73 -13.94 -1.25 5.08
C VAL A 73 -13.53 -1.18 6.55
N THR A 74 -12.78 -2.16 7.03
CA THR A 74 -12.38 -2.25 8.45
C THR A 74 -11.53 -1.05 8.85
N ALA A 75 -10.47 -0.73 8.10
CA ALA A 75 -9.60 0.38 8.46
C ALA A 75 -10.31 1.74 8.39
N GLY A 76 -11.22 1.92 7.44
CA GLY A 76 -12.07 3.12 7.35
C GLY A 76 -12.88 3.33 8.63
N PHE A 77 -13.72 2.36 9.01
CA PHE A 77 -14.58 2.51 10.19
C PHE A 77 -13.83 2.43 11.52
N VAL A 78 -12.91 1.48 11.66
CA VAL A 78 -12.15 1.29 12.91
C VAL A 78 -11.31 2.52 13.19
N SER A 79 -10.74 3.18 12.17
CA SER A 79 -9.93 4.37 12.41
C SER A 79 -10.72 5.57 12.91
N GLU A 80 -11.96 5.75 12.44
CA GLU A 80 -12.88 6.75 13.01
C GLU A 80 -13.24 6.42 14.46
N ILE A 81 -13.61 5.17 14.74
CA ILE A 81 -14.03 4.74 16.08
C ILE A 81 -12.89 4.91 17.08
N PHE A 82 -11.69 4.48 16.72
CA PHE A 82 -10.51 4.54 17.60
C PHE A 82 -10.06 5.97 17.83
N LEU A 83 -10.13 6.83 16.81
CA LEU A 83 -9.86 8.24 16.98
C LEU A 83 -10.92 8.87 17.91
N ALA A 84 -12.21 8.54 17.75
CA ALA A 84 -13.31 9.21 18.46
C ALA A 84 -13.43 8.80 19.92
N ARG A 85 -13.23 7.51 20.20
CA ARG A 85 -13.35 6.96 21.55
C ARG A 85 -12.06 7.02 22.34
N TYR A 86 -10.92 6.80 21.69
CA TYR A 86 -9.65 6.58 22.37
C TYR A 86 -8.58 7.66 22.06
N LYS A 87 -8.90 8.68 21.24
CA LYS A 87 -7.93 9.67 20.74
C LYS A 87 -6.68 8.99 20.15
N PHE A 88 -6.91 7.84 19.52
CA PHE A 88 -5.84 6.99 19.03
C PHE A 88 -5.28 7.56 17.72
N PRO A 89 -3.96 7.83 17.62
CA PRO A 89 -3.39 8.44 16.42
C PRO A 89 -3.48 7.50 15.22
N ARG A 90 -4.05 7.97 14.10
CA ARG A 90 -4.14 7.16 12.85
C ARG A 90 -2.78 6.70 12.30
N PRO A 91 -1.69 7.49 12.39
CA PRO A 91 -0.36 6.98 12.07
C PRO A 91 0.04 5.73 12.87
N LEU A 92 -0.47 5.55 14.08
CA LEU A 92 -0.20 4.35 14.88
C LEU A 92 -1.00 3.16 14.33
N MET A 93 -2.24 3.36 13.90
CA MET A 93 -2.95 2.30 13.17
C MET A 93 -2.21 1.89 11.91
N LEU A 94 -1.63 2.85 11.19
CA LEU A 94 -0.76 2.56 10.05
C LEU A 94 0.45 1.71 10.48
N THR A 95 1.15 2.05 11.57
CA THR A 95 2.25 1.20 12.08
C THR A 95 1.82 -0.23 12.41
N LEU A 96 0.62 -0.41 13.00
CA LEU A 96 0.09 -1.75 13.32
C LEU A 96 -0.20 -2.55 12.04
N VAL A 97 -0.73 -1.90 11.01
CA VAL A 97 -0.94 -2.53 9.70
C VAL A 97 0.38 -2.88 9.03
N LEU A 98 1.42 -2.03 9.09
CA LEU A 98 2.75 -2.37 8.56
C LEU A 98 3.39 -3.55 9.34
N LEU A 99 3.23 -3.61 10.66
CA LEU A 99 3.70 -4.76 11.45
C LEU A 99 2.99 -6.05 11.05
N LEU A 100 1.68 -5.99 10.82
CA LEU A 100 0.92 -7.13 10.30
C LEU A 100 1.39 -7.51 8.88
N ALA A 101 1.72 -6.52 8.04
CA ALA A 101 2.29 -6.77 6.72
C ALA A 101 3.64 -7.49 6.82
N CYS A 102 4.51 -7.15 7.79
CA CYS A 102 5.76 -7.90 8.02
C CYS A 102 5.49 -9.39 8.28
N VAL A 103 4.46 -9.72 9.06
CA VAL A 103 4.04 -11.12 9.28
C VAL A 103 3.64 -11.77 7.96
N GLY A 104 2.86 -11.08 7.13
CA GLY A 104 2.50 -11.56 5.79
C GLY A 104 3.72 -11.86 4.90
N HIS A 105 4.70 -10.97 4.86
CA HIS A 105 5.93 -11.17 4.08
C HIS A 105 6.78 -12.32 4.64
N LEU A 106 6.88 -12.47 5.97
CA LEU A 106 7.57 -13.59 6.60
C LEU A 106 6.89 -14.93 6.30
N LEU A 107 5.55 -14.98 6.28
CA LEU A 107 4.81 -16.20 5.91
C LEU A 107 5.12 -16.66 4.49
N ILE A 108 5.33 -15.72 3.56
CA ILE A 108 5.78 -16.02 2.20
C ILE A 108 7.24 -16.48 2.22
N ALA A 109 8.10 -15.79 2.97
CA ALA A 109 9.53 -16.11 3.05
C ALA A 109 9.82 -17.52 3.58
N PHE A 110 9.06 -17.98 4.59
CA PHE A 110 9.27 -19.30 5.18
C PHE A 110 8.75 -20.46 4.33
N GLY A 111 7.86 -20.21 3.37
CA GLY A 111 7.44 -21.21 2.37
C GLY A 111 6.88 -22.52 2.94
N VAL A 112 6.37 -22.54 4.17
CA VAL A 112 5.82 -23.77 4.77
C VAL A 112 4.51 -24.19 4.08
N PRO A 113 4.15 -25.48 4.06
CA PRO A 113 2.91 -25.94 3.44
C PRO A 113 1.70 -25.17 3.98
N GLN A 114 0.83 -24.70 3.07
CA GLN A 114 -0.34 -23.83 3.36
C GLN A 114 -0.04 -22.40 3.81
N SER A 115 1.22 -21.95 3.95
CA SER A 115 1.53 -20.57 4.36
C SER A 115 0.97 -19.52 3.41
N LEU A 116 0.88 -19.83 2.11
CA LEU A 116 0.32 -18.93 1.10
C LEU A 116 -1.18 -18.65 1.30
N TYR A 117 -1.95 -19.57 1.88
CA TYR A 117 -3.33 -19.29 2.25
C TYR A 117 -3.40 -18.21 3.34
N ALA A 118 -2.58 -18.33 4.38
CA ALA A 118 -2.51 -17.32 5.43
C ALA A 118 -1.92 -15.99 4.91
N ALA A 119 -0.86 -16.07 4.08
CA ALA A 119 -0.21 -14.89 3.52
C ALA A 119 -1.14 -14.09 2.60
N SER A 120 -1.91 -14.74 1.72
CA SER A 120 -2.87 -14.07 0.83
C SER A 120 -3.95 -13.30 1.61
N VAL A 121 -4.45 -13.86 2.71
CA VAL A 121 -5.37 -13.20 3.63
C VAL A 121 -4.73 -11.97 4.29
N VAL A 122 -3.55 -12.15 4.89
CA VAL A 122 -2.86 -11.09 5.64
C VAL A 122 -2.41 -9.96 4.72
N ILE A 123 -1.77 -10.26 3.59
CA ILE A 123 -1.30 -9.27 2.62
C ILE A 123 -2.47 -8.53 1.98
N GLY A 124 -3.53 -9.24 1.60
CA GLY A 124 -4.75 -8.62 1.06
C GLY A 124 -5.33 -7.60 2.03
N PHE A 125 -5.53 -7.99 3.29
CA PHE A 125 -6.02 -7.09 4.34
C PHE A 125 -5.11 -5.88 4.56
N CYS A 126 -3.79 -6.09 4.66
CA CYS A 126 -2.84 -5.01 4.89
C CYS A 126 -2.82 -3.99 3.75
N PHE A 127 -2.78 -4.46 2.49
CA PHE A 127 -2.83 -3.60 1.32
C PHE A 127 -4.16 -2.80 1.30
N GLY A 128 -5.28 -3.44 1.64
CA GLY A 128 -6.58 -2.76 1.71
C GLY A 128 -6.67 -1.72 2.82
N ALA A 129 -6.10 -2.01 3.99
CA ALA A 129 -6.15 -1.14 5.16
C ALA A 129 -5.24 0.11 5.04
N GLN A 130 -4.14 0.02 4.28
CA GLN A 130 -3.19 1.12 4.12
C GLN A 130 -3.80 2.33 3.41
N TRP A 131 -4.68 2.13 2.42
CA TRP A 131 -5.27 3.23 1.63
C TRP A 131 -6.19 4.15 2.45
N PRO A 132 -7.24 3.66 3.15
CA PRO A 132 -8.07 4.50 4.04
C PRO A 132 -7.25 5.28 5.06
N LEU A 133 -6.22 4.65 5.62
CA LEU A 133 -5.35 5.30 6.59
C LEU A 133 -4.50 6.40 5.94
N LEU A 134 -3.97 6.17 4.74
CA LEU A 134 -3.23 7.18 3.99
C LEU A 134 -4.11 8.40 3.68
N PHE A 135 -5.33 8.17 3.20
CA PHE A 135 -6.32 9.23 2.92
C PHE A 135 -6.65 10.06 4.16
N ALA A 136 -6.90 9.39 5.29
CA ALA A 136 -7.24 10.07 6.54
C ALA A 136 -6.04 10.87 7.08
N ILE A 137 -4.82 10.32 7.05
CA ILE A 137 -3.63 11.02 7.54
C ILE A 137 -3.33 12.26 6.70
N ILE A 138 -3.40 12.17 5.36
CA ILE A 138 -3.12 13.33 4.48
C ILE A 138 -4.13 14.45 4.73
N SER A 139 -5.42 14.12 4.79
CA SER A 139 -6.47 15.13 5.01
C SER A 139 -6.41 15.76 6.40
N GLU A 140 -6.08 15.00 7.44
CA GLU A 140 -5.96 15.52 8.82
C GLU A 140 -4.70 16.37 9.04
N VAL A 141 -3.58 16.01 8.39
CA VAL A 141 -2.30 16.70 8.62
C VAL A 141 -2.16 17.96 7.77
N PHE A 142 -2.59 17.93 6.51
CA PHE A 142 -2.33 18.98 5.52
C PHE A 142 -3.55 19.82 5.12
N GLY A 143 -4.75 19.44 5.58
CA GLY A 143 -5.99 20.09 5.20
C GLY A 143 -6.56 19.59 3.87
N LEU A 144 -7.70 20.14 3.48
CA LEU A 144 -8.48 19.65 2.34
C LEU A 144 -8.21 20.43 1.05
N LYS A 145 -7.66 21.65 1.14
CA LYS A 145 -7.51 22.57 0.01
C LYS A 145 -6.75 22.00 -1.19
N TYR A 146 -5.70 21.22 -0.96
CA TYR A 146 -4.91 20.54 -2.01
C TYR A 146 -4.83 19.03 -1.79
N TYR A 147 -5.83 18.45 -1.11
CA TYR A 147 -5.86 17.03 -0.75
C TYR A 147 -5.61 16.12 -1.95
N SER A 148 -6.31 16.34 -3.07
CA SER A 148 -6.20 15.49 -4.25
C SER A 148 -4.77 15.48 -4.81
N THR A 149 -4.08 16.62 -4.83
CA THR A 149 -2.69 16.70 -5.31
C THR A 149 -1.73 15.96 -4.39
N LEU A 150 -1.87 16.15 -3.07
CA LEU A 150 -1.02 15.50 -2.08
C LEU A 150 -1.23 14.00 -2.04
N TYR A 151 -2.48 13.57 -2.18
CA TYR A 151 -2.82 12.17 -2.33
C TYR A 151 -2.15 11.55 -3.56
N ASN A 152 -2.31 12.15 -4.75
CA ASN A 152 -1.71 11.63 -5.98
C ASN A 152 -0.17 11.51 -5.86
N PHE A 153 0.48 12.49 -5.22
CA PHE A 153 1.91 12.39 -4.93
C PHE A 153 2.22 11.19 -4.00
N GLY A 154 1.39 10.98 -2.97
CA GLY A 154 1.45 9.79 -2.13
C GLY A 154 1.26 8.49 -2.90
N SER A 155 0.35 8.44 -3.87
CA SER A 155 0.08 7.25 -4.69
C SER A 155 1.24 6.90 -5.63
N VAL A 156 2.00 7.90 -6.10
CA VAL A 156 3.23 7.68 -6.89
C VAL A 156 4.29 6.90 -6.10
N ALA A 157 4.22 6.87 -4.76
CA ALA A 157 5.05 5.99 -3.93
C ALA A 157 4.86 4.51 -4.27
N SER A 158 3.65 4.10 -4.66
CA SER A 158 3.30 2.71 -4.94
C SER A 158 4.06 2.12 -6.14
N PRO A 159 4.01 2.72 -7.36
CA PRO A 159 4.78 2.22 -8.50
C PRO A 159 6.30 2.34 -8.28
N ILE A 160 6.77 3.39 -7.58
CA ILE A 160 8.20 3.52 -7.24
C ILE A 160 8.64 2.38 -6.32
N GLY A 161 7.86 2.09 -5.28
CA GLY A 161 8.15 1.02 -4.34
C GLY A 161 8.10 -0.35 -5.00
N SER A 162 7.05 -0.63 -5.78
CA SER A 162 6.94 -1.90 -6.49
C SER A 162 8.08 -2.08 -7.49
N TYR A 163 8.45 -1.05 -8.26
CA TYR A 163 9.57 -1.11 -9.21
C TYR A 163 10.90 -1.43 -8.53
N ILE A 164 11.25 -0.69 -7.46
CA ILE A 164 12.50 -0.90 -6.71
C ILE A 164 12.53 -2.29 -6.07
N LEU A 165 11.44 -2.70 -5.41
CA LEU A 165 11.36 -3.98 -4.69
C LEU A 165 11.24 -5.18 -5.63
N ASN A 166 10.70 -5.00 -6.84
CA ASN A 166 10.64 -6.03 -7.86
C ASN A 166 12.03 -6.45 -8.38
N CYS A 167 13.05 -5.60 -8.34
CA CYS A 167 14.42 -6.05 -8.65
C CYS A 167 14.96 -7.02 -7.57
N PHE A 168 14.39 -7.04 -6.35
CA PHE A 168 14.81 -7.88 -5.22
C PHE A 168 13.89 -9.08 -4.94
N LYS A 169 13.06 -9.48 -5.92
CA LYS A 169 12.10 -10.61 -5.84
C LYS A 169 12.67 -11.90 -5.24
N ALA A 170 13.97 -12.13 -5.38
CA ALA A 170 14.65 -13.34 -4.89
C ALA A 170 14.71 -13.44 -3.35
N SER A 171 14.30 -12.42 -2.59
CA SER A 171 14.28 -12.50 -1.13
C SER A 171 13.13 -11.70 -0.53
N PHE A 172 12.04 -12.39 -0.20
CA PHE A 172 11.00 -11.86 0.70
C PHE A 172 11.57 -11.38 2.06
N LEU A 173 12.77 -11.83 2.42
CA LEU A 173 13.55 -11.30 3.53
C LEU A 173 13.97 -9.83 3.33
N ILE A 174 14.36 -9.44 2.11
CA ILE A 174 14.68 -8.05 1.77
C ILE A 174 13.41 -7.21 1.83
N ILE A 175 12.30 -7.71 1.26
CA ILE A 175 11.01 -7.01 1.33
C ILE A 175 10.60 -6.82 2.79
N THR A 176 10.71 -7.87 3.62
CA THR A 176 10.43 -7.78 5.07
C THR A 176 11.33 -6.73 5.74
N ALA A 177 12.63 -6.71 5.45
CA ALA A 177 13.55 -5.70 6.01
C ALA A 177 13.15 -4.28 5.61
N THR A 178 12.74 -4.06 4.35
CA THR A 178 12.25 -2.76 3.90
C THR A 178 10.93 -2.37 4.56
N THR A 179 10.00 -3.30 4.77
CA THR A 179 8.76 -3.02 5.51
C THR A 179 9.03 -2.73 6.98
N VAL A 180 9.98 -3.42 7.61
CA VAL A 180 10.45 -3.13 8.98
C VAL A 180 11.06 -1.73 9.06
N LEU A 181 11.85 -1.31 8.07
CA LEU A 181 12.32 0.08 7.98
C LEU A 181 11.12 1.04 7.87
N GLY A 182 10.11 0.71 7.07
CA GLY A 182 8.85 1.43 7.00
C GLY A 182 8.13 1.55 8.35
N VAL A 183 8.13 0.50 9.18
CA VAL A 183 7.60 0.55 10.55
C VAL A 183 8.37 1.56 11.39
N VAL A 184 9.69 1.54 11.35
CA VAL A 184 10.53 2.49 12.10
C VAL A 184 10.26 3.94 11.65
N VAL A 185 10.19 4.17 10.34
CA VAL A 185 9.85 5.48 9.75
C VAL A 185 8.44 5.91 10.17
N SER A 186 7.48 5.00 10.15
CA SER A 186 6.10 5.29 10.56
C SER A 186 6.00 5.58 12.08
N LEU A 187 6.82 4.94 12.93
CA LEU A 187 6.92 5.29 14.35
C LEU A 187 7.46 6.72 14.57
N VAL A 188 8.36 7.21 13.69
CA VAL A 188 8.77 8.62 13.70
C VAL A 188 7.56 9.52 13.41
N LEU A 189 6.70 9.16 12.46
CA LEU A 189 5.46 9.90 12.17
C LEU A 189 4.53 9.93 13.39
N VAL A 190 4.36 8.79 14.07
CA VAL A 190 3.57 8.68 15.31
C VAL A 190 4.12 9.62 16.37
N TRP A 191 5.43 9.59 16.62
CA TRP A 191 6.06 10.45 17.62
C TRP A 191 5.88 11.94 17.27
N ARG A 192 6.08 12.30 16.00
CA ARG A 192 5.97 13.68 15.52
C ARG A 192 4.55 14.22 15.63
N THR A 193 3.55 13.40 15.34
CA THR A 193 2.13 13.79 15.32
C THR A 193 1.42 13.57 16.67
N ARG A 194 2.05 12.92 17.64
CA ARG A 194 1.44 12.58 18.95
C ARG A 194 0.82 13.76 19.69
N LYS A 195 1.47 14.94 19.66
CA LYS A 195 0.95 16.15 20.31
C LYS A 195 -0.28 16.71 19.60
N PHE A 196 -0.34 16.56 18.28
CA PHE A 196 -1.49 16.98 17.47
C PHE A 196 -2.70 16.08 17.75
N TYR A 197 -2.50 14.76 17.72
CA TYR A 197 -3.56 13.77 18.02
C TYR A 197 -4.06 13.76 19.47
N ARG A 198 -3.30 14.32 20.42
CA ARG A 198 -3.78 14.53 21.80
C ARG A 198 -4.68 15.76 21.98
N GLY A 199 -4.64 16.73 21.05
CA GLY A 199 -5.51 17.92 21.09
C GLY A 199 -6.96 17.61 20.71
N ASP A 200 -7.89 18.54 20.92
CA ASP A 200 -9.28 18.38 20.49
C ASP A 200 -9.43 18.57 18.96
N ILE A 201 -9.11 17.51 18.22
CA ILE A 201 -9.32 17.42 16.75
C ILE A 201 -10.83 17.43 16.40
N TYR A 202 -11.67 16.92 17.31
CA TYR A 202 -13.10 16.69 17.06
C TYR A 202 -14.00 17.93 16.98
N ALA A 203 -13.53 19.10 17.41
CA ALA A 203 -14.29 20.34 17.25
C ALA A 203 -14.43 20.76 15.76
N ARG A 204 -13.62 20.19 14.85
CA ARG A 204 -13.59 20.60 13.43
C ARG A 204 -14.28 19.67 12.43
N PHE A 205 -14.49 18.38 12.75
CA PHE A 205 -14.90 17.38 11.74
C PHE A 205 -16.22 16.67 12.09
N LYS A 206 -17.27 17.43 12.39
CA LYS A 206 -18.59 16.85 12.64
C LYS A 206 -19.34 16.42 11.37
N ASP A 207 -18.90 16.84 10.17
CA ASP A 207 -19.67 16.65 8.93
C ASP A 207 -18.93 15.93 7.76
N VAL A 208 -17.63 15.60 7.86
CA VAL A 208 -16.81 15.26 6.66
C VAL A 208 -16.37 13.79 6.56
N GLY A 209 -16.38 13.02 7.65
CA GLY A 209 -15.83 11.66 7.69
C GLY A 209 -16.56 10.63 6.81
N PHE A 210 -17.81 10.90 6.43
CA PHE A 210 -18.59 10.00 5.58
C PHE A 210 -18.39 10.27 4.07
N THR A 211 -18.13 11.53 3.68
CA THR A 211 -17.98 11.94 2.29
C THR A 211 -16.57 11.70 1.75
N SER A 212 -15.52 11.85 2.58
CA SER A 212 -14.13 11.57 2.16
C SER A 212 -13.86 10.09 1.95
N ALA A 213 -14.45 9.21 2.78
CA ALA A 213 -14.34 7.76 2.63
C ALA A 213 -15.04 7.25 1.35
N ALA A 214 -16.20 7.82 1.01
CA ALA A 214 -16.93 7.51 -0.23
C ALA A 214 -16.22 8.04 -1.48
N ALA A 215 -15.67 9.25 -1.44
CA ALA A 215 -14.90 9.83 -2.55
C ALA A 215 -13.57 9.09 -2.80
N ALA A 216 -12.90 8.64 -1.73
CA ALA A 216 -11.69 7.85 -1.81
C ALA A 216 -11.94 6.43 -2.34
N ALA A 217 -13.10 5.83 -2.02
CA ALA A 217 -13.52 4.56 -2.61
C ALA A 217 -13.80 4.66 -4.12
N ALA A 218 -14.29 5.81 -4.60
CA ALA A 218 -14.52 6.06 -6.03
C ALA A 218 -13.22 6.28 -6.82
N ALA A 219 -12.19 6.89 -6.21
CA ALA A 219 -10.91 7.18 -6.86
C ALA A 219 -10.01 5.95 -7.06
N GLU A 220 -10.26 4.85 -6.34
CA GLU A 220 -9.45 3.63 -6.38
C GLU A 220 -9.99 2.57 -7.36
N VAL A 221 -11.21 2.74 -7.88
CA VAL A 221 -11.77 1.83 -8.91
C VAL A 221 -10.95 1.88 -10.21
N GLU A 222 -10.12 2.92 -10.39
CA GLU A 222 -9.28 3.11 -11.59
C GLU A 222 -7.86 2.55 -11.50
N VAL A 223 -7.39 1.98 -10.37
CA VAL A 223 -6.09 1.28 -10.40
C VAL A 223 -6.33 -0.06 -11.09
N PRO A 224 -5.87 -0.25 -12.34
CA PRO A 224 -6.07 -1.51 -13.02
C PRO A 224 -5.15 -2.50 -12.30
N ILE A 225 -5.74 -3.43 -11.56
CA ILE A 225 -5.03 -4.67 -11.26
C ILE A 225 -4.90 -5.33 -12.63
N GLU A 226 -3.74 -5.17 -13.26
CA GLU A 226 -3.42 -5.82 -14.52
C GLU A 226 -3.39 -7.32 -14.25
N SER A 227 -4.57 -7.94 -14.44
CA SER A 227 -4.77 -9.37 -14.34
C SER A 227 -3.95 -10.04 -15.45
N GLY A 228 -2.67 -10.31 -15.16
CA GLY A 228 -1.77 -11.14 -15.94
C GLY A 228 -2.27 -12.59 -15.96
N GLY A 229 -3.32 -12.82 -16.74
CA GLY A 229 -3.92 -14.12 -16.98
C GLY A 229 -4.23 -14.29 -18.47
N LYS A 230 -3.24 -14.66 -19.26
CA LYS A 230 -3.47 -15.29 -20.57
C LYS A 230 -2.92 -16.72 -20.51
N GLN A 231 -3.82 -17.69 -20.29
CA GLN A 231 -3.61 -19.09 -20.65
C GLN A 231 -4.65 -19.44 -21.74
N GLY A 232 -4.16 -19.79 -22.93
CA GLY A 232 -4.92 -19.78 -24.18
C GLY A 232 -5.59 -21.08 -24.62
N ARG A 233 -5.98 -21.13 -25.91
CA ARG A 233 -6.05 -22.34 -26.76
C ARG A 233 -6.24 -22.00 -28.26
N ALA A 234 -5.31 -22.51 -29.07
CA ALA A 234 -5.34 -22.94 -30.48
C ALA A 234 -6.12 -22.16 -31.55
N GLU A 235 -5.40 -21.69 -32.58
CA GLU A 235 -5.56 -22.15 -33.98
C GLU A 235 -4.25 -21.91 -34.77
N GLU A 236 -4.01 -22.79 -35.73
CA GLU A 236 -2.78 -23.02 -36.51
C GLU A 236 -2.87 -22.31 -37.88
N GLU A 237 -1.88 -21.49 -38.28
CA GLU A 237 -1.37 -21.43 -39.67
C GLU A 237 -0.09 -20.59 -39.83
N VAL A 238 1.02 -21.29 -40.10
CA VAL A 238 2.14 -21.08 -41.04
C VAL A 238 2.61 -19.67 -41.52
N VAL A 239 3.95 -19.50 -41.50
CA VAL A 239 4.89 -18.82 -42.45
C VAL A 239 5.66 -17.58 -41.95
N VAL A 240 6.92 -17.84 -41.55
CA VAL A 240 8.20 -17.19 -41.92
C VAL A 240 8.29 -15.65 -41.94
N ASN A 241 9.06 -15.07 -41.00
CA ASN A 241 10.37 -14.43 -41.17
C ASN A 241 10.57 -13.26 -40.18
N GLY A 242 11.81 -13.05 -39.71
CA GLY A 242 12.25 -11.74 -39.22
C GLY A 242 12.69 -11.68 -37.75
N LYS A 243 14.01 -11.73 -37.56
CA LYS A 243 14.73 -11.31 -36.34
C LYS A 243 14.30 -9.93 -35.82
N SER A 244 14.58 -9.73 -34.52
CA SER A 244 14.82 -8.45 -33.82
C SER A 244 13.64 -7.89 -33.01
N SER A 245 13.53 -8.29 -31.73
CA SER A 245 13.01 -7.44 -30.62
C SER A 245 12.99 -8.15 -29.24
N GLU A 246 13.95 -9.03 -28.93
CA GLU A 246 14.03 -9.71 -27.63
C GLU A 246 15.08 -9.12 -26.65
N GLU A 247 15.67 -7.96 -26.94
CA GLU A 247 16.83 -7.46 -26.18
C GLU A 247 16.59 -6.22 -25.29
N GLU A 248 15.37 -5.66 -25.21
CA GLU A 248 15.19 -4.37 -24.52
C GLU A 248 14.63 -4.44 -23.08
N VAL A 249 14.10 -5.58 -22.62
CA VAL A 249 13.51 -5.67 -21.25
C VAL A 249 14.50 -6.21 -20.20
N VAL A 250 15.66 -6.72 -20.62
CA VAL A 250 16.66 -7.36 -19.71
C VAL A 250 17.63 -6.35 -19.06
N ASN A 251 17.63 -5.08 -19.46
CA ASN A 251 18.65 -4.11 -19.01
C ASN A 251 18.24 -3.18 -17.83
N GLY A 252 17.09 -3.40 -17.19
CA GLY A 252 16.61 -2.51 -16.11
C GLY A 252 17.15 -2.79 -14.70
N CYS A 253 17.68 -3.98 -14.41
CA CYS A 253 18.20 -4.34 -13.08
C CYS A 253 19.63 -4.92 -13.16
N LYS A 254 20.59 -4.14 -13.69
CA LYS A 254 22.02 -4.39 -13.48
C LYS A 254 22.71 -3.10 -13.03
N GLY A 255 22.98 -3.05 -11.73
CA GLY A 255 23.89 -2.13 -11.06
C GLY A 255 24.39 -2.83 -9.81
#